data_AF-A0A914YEG6-F1
#
_entry.id   AF-A0A914YEG6-F1
#
_cell.length_a   1.000
_cell.length_b   1.000
_cell.length_c   1.000
_cell.angle_alpha   90.00
_cell.angle_beta   90.00
_cell.angle_gamma   90.00
#
_symmetry.space_group_name_H-M   'P 1'
#
loop_
_entity.id
_entity.type
_entity.pdbx_description
1 polymer ?
#
loop_
_entity_poly.entity_id
_entity_poly.type
_entity_poly.pdbx_seq_one_letter_code
_entity_poly.pdbx_strand_id
1 'polypeptide(L)'
;MGYVSSLGGIAVDYNSQDVKDQLISEGPFDVILDCVDTDLARWSDKVMGVWRNCVHVSLVSPMLRDTDRYGIPFGLLSTAVKYFDRSCRSFRNGRWFSYAYFMPNSQCLNQISDFIDNEKIKIPHVEKVYKFNEFPTAYDRCTLLHTKGKLIIDIAEEPIPPKIESPPPSSTISPYHPGTKSVPVIDLKPPPIHAEPAPVVA
;
A
#
# COMPACT_ATOMS: atom_id res chain seq x y z
N MET A 1 -12.76 12.08 21.32
CA MET A 1 -11.77 12.76 20.45
C MET A 1 -11.37 11.81 19.33
N GLY A 2 -11.23 12.30 18.10
CA GLY A 2 -10.79 11.48 16.96
C GLY A 2 -9.31 11.09 17.05
N TYR A 3 -8.93 10.00 16.38
CA TYR A 3 -7.54 9.48 16.40
C TYR A 3 -6.52 10.51 15.91
N VAL A 4 -6.83 11.26 14.86
CA VAL A 4 -5.95 12.33 14.35
C VAL A 4 -5.75 13.43 15.39
N SER A 5 -6.80 13.79 16.14
CA SER A 5 -6.75 14.81 17.18
C SER A 5 -5.89 14.39 18.38
N SER A 6 -5.82 13.09 18.72
CA SER A 6 -4.93 12.62 19.80
C SER A 6 -3.44 12.67 19.42
N LEU A 7 -3.14 12.73 18.13
CA LEU A 7 -1.80 12.95 17.58
C LEU A 7 -1.46 14.44 17.41
N GLY A 8 -2.40 15.35 17.72
CA GLY A 8 -2.21 16.80 17.59
C GLY A 8 -2.65 17.40 16.25
N GLY A 9 -3.30 16.62 15.39
CA GLY A 9 -3.82 17.10 14.11
C GLY A 9 -5.24 17.66 14.20
N ILE A 10 -5.55 18.64 13.34
CA ILE A 10 -6.92 19.11 13.12
C ILE A 10 -7.56 18.17 12.10
N ALA A 11 -8.63 17.48 12.49
CA ALA A 11 -9.32 16.52 11.64
C ALA A 11 -10.44 17.20 10.86
N VAL A 12 -10.46 16.99 9.55
CA VAL A 12 -11.54 17.42 8.65
C VAL A 12 -12.23 16.19 8.08
N ASP A 13 -13.57 16.16 8.11
CA ASP A 13 -14.33 15.06 7.50
C ASP A 13 -14.39 15.25 5.97
N TYR A 14 -13.76 14.33 5.24
CA TYR A 14 -13.69 14.36 3.79
C TYR A 14 -15.02 13.99 3.10
N ASN A 15 -16.01 13.45 3.83
CA ASN A 15 -17.34 13.15 3.30
C ASN A 15 -18.30 14.34 3.42
N SER A 16 -17.90 15.40 4.13
CA SER A 16 -18.71 16.61 4.29
C SER A 16 -18.81 17.38 2.96
N GLN A 17 -19.95 18.01 2.71
CA GLN A 17 -20.15 18.79 1.47
C GLN A 17 -19.34 20.09 1.47
N ASP A 18 -19.07 20.63 2.66
CA ASP A 18 -18.36 21.87 2.94
C ASP A 18 -16.85 21.69 3.13
N VAL A 19 -16.32 20.47 2.91
CA VAL A 19 -14.88 20.15 3.07
C VAL A 19 -13.96 21.14 2.36
N LYS A 20 -14.32 21.55 1.14
CA LYS A 20 -13.51 22.50 0.34
C LYS A 20 -13.44 23.87 1.00
N ASP A 21 -14.56 24.34 1.55
CA ASP A 21 -14.64 25.65 2.19
C ASP A 21 -13.88 25.64 3.52
N GLN A 22 -13.98 24.55 4.28
CA GLN A 22 -13.17 24.33 5.49
C GLN A 22 -11.66 24.38 5.18
N LEU A 23 -11.20 23.68 4.13
CA LEU A 23 -9.79 23.72 3.74
C LEU A 23 -9.34 25.11 3.27
N ILE A 24 -10.21 25.87 2.62
CA ILE A 24 -9.90 27.25 2.20
C ILE A 24 -9.75 28.16 3.43
N SER A 25 -10.61 28.01 4.44
CA SER A 25 -10.55 28.85 5.65
C SER A 25 -9.31 28.60 6.50
N GLU A 26 -8.76 27.39 6.47
CA GLU A 26 -7.53 27.02 7.19
C GLU A 26 -6.26 27.42 6.41
N GLY A 27 -6.37 27.62 5.09
CA GLY A 27 -5.25 27.89 4.20
C GLY A 27 -4.72 29.33 4.26
N PRO A 28 -3.57 29.60 3.62
CA PRO A 28 -2.88 28.76 2.64
C PRO A 28 -1.85 27.78 3.25
N PHE A 29 -1.76 26.57 2.69
CA PHE A 29 -0.78 25.55 3.09
C PHE A 29 0.54 25.67 2.32
N ASP A 30 1.66 25.45 3.01
CA ASP A 30 2.99 25.42 2.40
C ASP A 30 3.39 24.01 1.90
N VAL A 31 2.91 22.96 2.58
CA VAL A 31 3.19 21.56 2.24
C VAL A 31 1.88 20.77 2.21
N ILE A 32 1.66 20.02 1.14
CA ILE A 32 0.57 19.04 1.06
C ILE A 32 1.19 17.65 0.85
N LEU A 33 0.83 16.72 1.73
CA LEU A 33 1.16 15.31 1.60
C LEU A 33 -0.09 14.53 1.18
N ASP A 34 -0.11 14.10 -0.07
CA ASP A 34 -1.20 13.34 -0.66
C ASP A 34 -0.93 11.83 -0.58
N CYS A 35 -1.86 11.13 0.06
CA CYS A 35 -1.83 9.68 0.26
C CYS A 35 -3.01 8.97 -0.41
N VAL A 36 -3.90 9.67 -1.12
CA VAL A 36 -5.17 9.11 -1.61
C VAL A 36 -5.51 9.58 -3.03
N ASP A 37 -5.92 8.67 -3.91
CA ASP A 37 -6.36 9.04 -5.27
C ASP A 37 -7.84 9.50 -5.24
N THR A 38 -8.09 10.75 -4.85
CA THR A 38 -9.45 11.32 -4.80
C THR A 38 -9.53 12.67 -5.49
N ASP A 39 -10.75 13.08 -5.88
CA ASP A 39 -10.97 14.40 -6.48
C ASP A 39 -10.62 15.55 -5.53
N LEU A 40 -10.81 15.33 -4.21
CA LEU A 40 -10.39 16.29 -3.20
C LEU A 40 -8.87 16.45 -3.17
N ALA A 41 -8.11 15.35 -3.23
CA ALA A 41 -6.65 15.37 -3.30
C ALA A 41 -6.15 16.08 -4.58
N ARG A 42 -6.78 15.83 -5.73
CA ARG A 42 -6.47 16.52 -6.99
C ARG A 42 -6.81 18.02 -6.95
N TRP A 43 -7.84 18.39 -6.20
CA TRP A 43 -8.26 19.78 -6.01
C TRP A 43 -7.40 20.55 -4.99
N SER A 44 -6.73 19.84 -4.08
CA SER A 44 -5.96 20.42 -2.96
C SER A 44 -4.87 21.42 -3.37
N ASP A 45 -4.39 21.37 -4.62
CA ASP A 45 -3.49 22.38 -5.17
C ASP A 45 -4.05 23.81 -5.00
N LYS A 46 -5.37 23.99 -4.96
CA LYS A 46 -5.99 25.32 -4.85
C LYS A 46 -5.82 25.97 -3.49
N VAL A 47 -5.64 25.19 -2.43
CA VAL A 47 -5.50 25.71 -1.05
C VAL A 47 -4.04 25.98 -0.67
N MET A 48 -3.11 25.80 -1.60
CA MET A 48 -1.70 26.14 -1.40
C MET A 48 -1.44 27.63 -1.65
N GLY A 49 -0.39 28.16 -1.02
CA GLY A 49 0.13 29.50 -1.37
C GLY A 49 0.56 29.61 -2.83
N VAL A 50 0.37 30.77 -3.46
CA VAL A 50 0.87 31.06 -4.82
C VAL A 50 2.21 31.79 -4.69
N TRP A 51 3.22 31.42 -5.48
CA TRP A 51 4.57 32.02 -5.44
C TRP A 51 5.26 32.00 -4.07
N ARG A 52 4.97 30.97 -3.26
CA ARG A 52 5.51 30.79 -1.90
C ARG A 52 6.41 29.56 -1.75
N ASN A 53 6.90 29.02 -2.88
CA ASN A 53 7.68 27.77 -2.91
C ASN A 53 6.97 26.58 -2.23
N CYS A 54 5.63 26.57 -2.24
CA CYS A 54 4.87 25.50 -1.64
C CYS A 54 5.07 24.20 -2.43
N VAL A 55 5.02 23.05 -1.75
CA VAL A 55 5.26 21.74 -2.36
C VAL A 55 4.10 20.78 -2.11
N HIS A 56 3.63 20.16 -3.19
CA HIS A 56 2.66 19.07 -3.14
C HIS A 56 3.40 17.75 -3.43
N VAL A 57 3.47 16.90 -2.41
CA VAL A 57 4.10 15.58 -2.49
C VAL A 57 3.00 14.52 -2.52
N SER A 58 2.95 13.69 -3.55
CA SER A 58 1.97 12.59 -3.65
C SER A 58 2.67 11.23 -3.57
N LEU A 59 2.18 10.34 -2.69
CA LEU A 59 2.58 8.94 -2.63
C LEU A 59 1.87 8.08 -3.69
N VAL A 60 0.78 8.58 -4.25
CA VAL A 60 -0.01 7.88 -5.26
C VAL A 60 0.57 8.14 -6.64
N SER A 61 1.55 7.33 -7.03
CA SER A 61 2.14 7.40 -8.37
C SER A 61 1.48 6.42 -9.35
N PRO A 62 1.21 6.84 -10.60
CA PRO A 62 0.72 5.93 -11.64
C PRO A 62 1.81 4.99 -12.17
N MET A 63 3.09 5.15 -11.76
CA MET A 63 4.24 4.47 -12.35
C MET A 63 4.07 2.97 -12.50
N LEU A 64 3.80 2.25 -11.40
CA LEU A 64 3.64 0.79 -11.43
C LEU A 64 2.45 0.36 -12.29
N ARG A 65 1.31 1.05 -12.13
CA ARG A 65 0.08 0.76 -12.90
C ARG A 65 0.28 0.95 -14.41
N ASP A 66 0.98 2.01 -14.81
CA ASP A 66 1.25 2.30 -16.21
C ASP A 66 2.28 1.32 -16.79
N THR A 67 3.32 0.97 -16.03
CA THR A 67 4.30 -0.05 -16.44
C THR A 67 3.68 -1.43 -16.60
N ASP A 68 2.77 -1.84 -15.71
CA ASP A 68 2.07 -3.12 -15.83
C ASP A 68 1.15 -3.16 -17.06
N ARG A 69 0.50 -2.04 -17.39
CA ARG A 69 -0.46 -1.95 -18.50
C ARG A 69 0.19 -1.80 -19.87
N TYR A 70 1.23 -0.98 -19.98
CA TYR A 70 1.83 -0.61 -21.27
C TYR A 70 3.23 -1.23 -21.47
N GLY A 71 3.73 -1.99 -20.49
CA GLY A 71 5.11 -2.44 -20.42
C GLY A 71 6.06 -1.33 -19.94
N ILE A 72 7.31 -1.71 -19.66
CA ILE A 72 8.32 -0.80 -19.09
C ILE A 72 8.54 0.46 -19.94
N PRO A 73 8.91 0.38 -21.24
CA PRO A 73 9.29 1.59 -21.98
C PRO A 73 8.11 2.57 -22.16
N PHE A 74 6.94 2.06 -22.53
CA PHE A 74 5.76 2.91 -22.75
C PHE A 74 5.10 3.36 -21.45
N GLY A 75 5.13 2.55 -20.39
CA GLY A 75 4.60 2.91 -19.08
C GLY A 75 5.42 4.01 -18.40
N LEU A 76 6.75 3.94 -18.49
CA LEU A 76 7.63 5.00 -18.00
C LEU A 76 7.44 6.31 -18.79
N LEU A 77 7.30 6.22 -20.11
CA LEU A 77 7.01 7.40 -20.94
C LEU A 77 5.66 8.04 -20.56
N SER A 78 4.60 7.25 -20.41
CA SER A 78 3.29 7.72 -19.94
C SER A 78 3.39 8.42 -18.58
N THR A 79 4.11 7.81 -17.64
CA THR A 79 4.32 8.38 -16.30
C THR A 79 5.07 9.70 -16.35
N ALA A 80 6.13 9.80 -17.17
CA ALA A 80 6.90 11.02 -17.34
C ALA A 80 6.07 12.15 -17.95
N VAL A 81 5.24 11.85 -18.96
CA VAL A 81 4.33 12.84 -19.58
C VAL A 81 3.31 13.35 -18.55
N LYS A 82 2.68 12.45 -17.79
CA LYS A 82 1.73 12.82 -16.72
C LYS A 82 2.38 13.68 -15.64
N TYR A 83 3.59 13.30 -15.21
CA TYR A 83 4.36 14.07 -14.24
C TYR A 83 4.70 15.46 -14.76
N PHE A 84 5.16 15.58 -16.01
CA PHE A 84 5.52 16.85 -16.61
C PHE A 84 4.32 17.79 -16.77
N ASP A 85 3.18 17.29 -17.23
CA ASP A 85 1.94 18.07 -17.31
C ASP A 85 1.52 18.59 -15.93
N ARG A 86 1.53 17.73 -14.90
CA ARG A 86 1.19 18.15 -13.53
C ARG A 86 2.20 19.14 -12.95
N SER A 87 3.50 18.91 -13.16
CA SER A 87 4.57 19.80 -12.70
C SER A 87 4.49 21.17 -13.38
N CYS A 88 4.25 21.23 -14.68
CA CYS A 88 4.08 22.48 -15.43
C CYS A 88 2.88 23.29 -14.91
N ARG A 89 1.74 22.63 -14.63
CA ARG A 89 0.57 23.29 -14.03
C ARG A 89 0.88 23.87 -12.65
N SER A 90 1.60 23.14 -11.80
CA SER A 90 2.01 23.63 -10.48
C SER A 90 3.01 24.78 -10.58
N PHE A 91 3.99 24.68 -11.47
CA PHE A 91 5.04 25.68 -11.66
C PHE A 91 4.48 27.02 -12.15
N ARG A 92 3.42 27.03 -12.97
CA ARG A 92 2.73 28.25 -13.40
C ARG A 92 2.20 29.11 -12.24
N ASN A 93 1.95 28.49 -11.08
CA ASN A 93 1.50 29.16 -9.86
C ASN A 93 2.64 29.34 -8.83
N GLY A 94 3.90 29.11 -9.23
CA GLY A 94 5.07 29.18 -8.35
C GLY A 94 5.08 28.09 -7.27
N ARG A 95 4.56 26.90 -7.59
CA ARG A 95 4.47 25.74 -6.70
C ARG A 95 5.22 24.54 -7.27
N TRP A 96 5.62 23.64 -6.39
CA TRP A 96 6.32 22.40 -6.73
C TRP A 96 5.39 21.21 -6.60
N PHE A 97 5.55 20.23 -7.48
CA PHE A 97 4.88 18.94 -7.40
C PHE A 97 5.90 17.82 -7.53
N SER A 98 5.83 16.83 -6.64
CA SER A 98 6.71 15.66 -6.66
C SER A 98 5.96 14.39 -6.29
N TYR A 99 6.32 13.29 -6.93
CA TYR A 99 5.98 11.96 -6.42
C TYR A 99 6.99 11.54 -5.36
N ALA A 100 6.51 10.87 -4.31
CA ALA A 100 7.34 10.23 -3.30
C ALA A 100 7.22 8.71 -3.44
N TYR A 101 8.36 8.03 -3.29
CA TYR A 101 8.44 6.58 -3.32
C TYR A 101 9.12 6.08 -2.05
N PHE A 102 8.77 4.86 -1.66
CA PHE A 102 9.45 4.19 -0.56
C PHE A 102 10.91 3.90 -0.95
N MET A 103 11.84 4.30 -0.09
CA MET A 103 13.26 4.04 -0.23
C MET A 103 13.82 3.50 1.10
N PRO A 104 14.32 2.26 1.15
CA PRO A 104 14.95 1.75 2.36
C PRO A 104 16.27 2.49 2.61
N ASN A 105 16.39 3.15 3.76
CA ASN A 105 17.60 3.87 4.15
C ASN A 105 17.84 3.72 5.66
N SER A 106 18.95 3.07 6.04
CA SER A 106 19.29 2.80 7.44
C SER A 106 19.57 4.07 8.24
N GLN A 107 20.18 5.10 7.65
CA GLN A 107 20.45 6.36 8.33
C GLN A 107 19.16 7.09 8.68
N CYS A 108 18.21 7.14 7.75
CA CYS A 108 16.89 7.73 8.01
C CYS A 108 16.11 6.94 9.07
N LEU A 109 16.20 5.60 9.04
CA LEU A 109 15.57 4.75 10.05
C LEU A 109 16.17 4.97 11.45
N ASN A 110 17.48 5.12 11.55
CA ASN A 110 18.14 5.45 12.82
C ASN A 110 17.68 6.81 13.37
N GLN A 111 17.54 7.83 12.51
CA GLN A 111 16.97 9.11 12.92
C GLN A 111 15.52 9.01 13.42
N ILE A 112 14.71 8.16 12.78
CA ILE A 112 13.35 7.89 13.24
C ILE A 112 13.38 7.20 14.61
N SER A 113 14.28 6.24 14.83
CA SER A 113 14.48 5.62 16.15
C SER A 113 14.87 6.67 17.19
N ASP A 114 15.82 7.55 16.89
CA ASP A 114 16.21 8.64 17.78
C ASP A 114 15.02 9.55 18.12
N PHE A 115 14.14 9.84 17.16
CA PHE A 115 12.93 10.63 17.43
C PHE A 115 11.90 9.92 18.30
N ILE A 116 11.82 8.59 18.22
CA ILE A 116 10.97 7.78 19.11
C ILE A 116 11.57 7.77 20.52
N ASP A 117 12.87 7.51 20.64
CA ASP A 117 13.58 7.45 21.92
C ASP A 117 13.56 8.79 22.67
N ASN A 118 13.60 9.91 21.92
CA ASN A 118 13.46 11.26 22.47
C ASN A 118 11.98 11.72 22.60
N GLU A 119 11.01 10.82 22.49
CA GLU A 119 9.57 11.07 22.61
C GLU A 119 8.99 12.15 21.66
N LYS A 120 9.73 12.51 20.61
CA LYS A 120 9.27 13.47 19.58
C LYS A 120 8.23 12.85 18.66
N ILE A 121 8.32 11.53 18.45
CA ILE A 121 7.33 10.74 17.72
C ILE A 121 6.70 9.77 18.71
N LYS A 122 5.38 9.86 18.88
CA LYS A 122 4.63 8.86 19.65
C LYS A 122 4.75 7.49 18.99
N ILE A 123 4.88 6.45 19.80
CA ILE A 123 4.91 5.06 19.32
C ILE A 123 3.72 4.84 18.37
N PRO A 124 3.96 4.28 17.17
CA PRO A 124 2.91 4.08 16.19
C PRO A 124 1.78 3.25 16.79
N HIS A 125 0.54 3.67 16.55
CA HIS A 125 -0.61 2.93 17.05
C HIS A 125 -0.67 1.54 16.41
N VAL A 126 -0.64 0.52 17.26
CA VAL A 126 -0.80 -0.88 16.88
C VAL A 126 -2.27 -1.22 17.08
N GLU A 127 -2.95 -1.58 15.99
CA GLU A 127 -4.36 -2.00 16.04
C GLU A 127 -4.46 -3.41 16.63
N LYS A 128 -3.65 -4.33 16.10
CA LYS A 128 -3.62 -5.73 16.54
C LYS A 128 -2.28 -6.38 16.22
N VAL A 129 -1.83 -7.23 17.15
CA VAL A 129 -0.73 -8.16 16.95
C VAL A 129 -1.33 -9.54 16.65
N TYR A 130 -0.90 -10.17 15.56
CA TYR A 130 -1.28 -11.51 15.14
C TYR A 130 -0.10 -12.45 15.28
N LYS A 131 -0.37 -13.72 15.57
CA LYS A 131 0.67 -14.76 15.50
C LYS A 131 0.95 -15.13 14.04
N PHE A 132 2.11 -15.73 13.77
CA PHE A 132 2.45 -16.20 12.42
C PHE A 132 1.39 -17.13 11.81
N ASN A 133 0.79 -18.02 12.61
CA ASN A 133 -0.28 -18.93 12.16
C ASN A 133 -1.57 -18.19 11.73
N GLU A 134 -1.77 -16.96 12.18
CA GLU A 134 -2.92 -16.12 11.86
C GLU A 134 -2.62 -15.13 10.73
N PHE A 135 -1.49 -15.29 10.03
CA PHE A 135 -1.08 -14.42 8.92
C PHE A 135 -2.16 -14.23 7.85
N PRO A 136 -2.88 -15.28 7.38
CA PRO A 136 -3.96 -15.10 6.41
C PRO A 136 -5.06 -14.16 6.94
N THR A 137 -5.45 -14.32 8.21
CA THR A 137 -6.46 -13.47 8.85
C THR A 137 -5.98 -12.03 9.00
N ALA A 138 -4.70 -11.82 9.29
CA ALA A 138 -4.10 -10.48 9.32
C ALA A 138 -4.12 -9.82 7.93
N TYR A 139 -3.84 -10.59 6.88
CA TYR A 139 -3.89 -10.13 5.50
C TYR A 139 -5.30 -9.76 5.05
N ASP A 140 -6.30 -10.58 5.38
CA ASP A 140 -7.71 -10.28 5.12
C ASP A 140 -8.15 -9.00 5.83
N ARG A 141 -7.75 -8.83 7.10
CA ARG A 141 -8.04 -7.61 7.87
C ARG A 141 -7.43 -6.35 7.22
N CYS A 142 -6.22 -6.46 6.67
CA CYS A 142 -5.54 -5.38 5.95
C CYS A 142 -6.29 -5.00 4.67
N THR A 143 -6.78 -6.02 3.94
CA THR A 143 -7.50 -5.85 2.67
C THR A 143 -8.82 -5.08 2.82
N LEU A 144 -9.40 -5.04 4.02
CA LEU A 144 -10.60 -4.24 4.31
C LEU A 144 -10.38 -2.71 4.32
N LEU A 145 -9.14 -2.22 4.13
CA LEU A 145 -8.73 -0.80 3.98
C LEU A 145 -9.01 0.16 5.16
N HIS A 146 -9.92 -0.18 6.07
CA HIS A 146 -10.29 0.62 7.25
C HIS A 146 -9.49 0.22 8.50
N THR A 147 -8.21 -0.11 8.32
CA THR A 147 -7.30 -0.33 9.45
C THR A 147 -6.93 1.02 10.08
N LYS A 148 -6.89 1.07 11.40
CA LYS A 148 -6.50 2.25 12.17
C LYS A 148 -5.12 1.99 12.75
N GLY A 149 -4.07 2.40 12.05
CA GLY A 149 -2.69 2.17 12.47
C GLY A 149 -2.09 0.92 11.86
N LYS A 150 -1.23 0.23 12.61
CA LYS A 150 -0.41 -0.89 12.12
C LYS A 150 -0.93 -2.23 12.61
N LEU A 151 -0.89 -3.23 11.72
CA LEU A 151 -1.03 -4.65 12.07
C LEU A 151 0.38 -5.24 12.18
N ILE A 152 0.65 -5.96 13.25
CA ILE A 152 1.96 -6.57 13.50
C ILE A 152 1.82 -8.09 13.46
N ILE A 153 2.78 -8.76 12.83
CA ILE A 153 2.92 -10.21 12.88
C ILE A 153 4.07 -10.53 13.82
N ASP A 154 3.77 -11.27 14.88
CA ASP A 154 4.79 -11.81 15.76
C ASP A 154 5.31 -13.14 15.19
N ILE A 155 6.61 -13.16 14.88
CA ILE A 155 7.33 -14.27 14.26
C ILE A 155 8.10 -15.07 15.33
N ALA A 156 8.16 -14.59 16.58
CA ALA A 156 8.99 -15.19 17.63
C ALA A 156 8.47 -16.55 18.17
N GLU A 157 7.23 -16.92 17.86
CA GLU A 157 6.72 -18.27 18.15
C GLU A 157 6.86 -19.16 16.91
N GLU A 158 7.97 -19.90 16.81
CA GLU A 158 8.02 -21.05 15.89
C GLU A 158 6.87 -22.01 16.24
N PRO A 159 6.10 -22.52 15.26
CA PRO A 159 5.26 -23.66 15.49
C PRO A 159 6.17 -24.82 15.89
N ILE A 160 5.95 -25.41 17.06
CA ILE A 160 6.55 -26.70 17.42
C ILE A 160 6.28 -27.63 16.22
N PRO A 161 7.31 -28.12 15.51
CA PRO A 161 7.06 -29.06 14.42
C PRO A 161 6.25 -30.22 15.02
N PRO A 162 5.18 -30.69 14.35
CA PRO A 162 4.43 -31.83 14.86
C PRO A 162 5.45 -32.93 15.17
N LYS A 163 5.43 -33.44 16.42
CA LYS A 163 6.30 -34.54 16.83
C LYS A 163 6.24 -35.58 15.73
N ILE A 164 7.36 -35.81 15.06
CA ILE A 164 7.50 -36.92 14.12
C ILE A 164 7.37 -38.17 15.00
N GLU A 165 6.16 -38.71 15.08
CA GLU A 165 5.94 -40.00 15.68
C GLU A 165 6.75 -40.99 14.86
N SER A 166 7.81 -41.54 15.49
CA SER A 166 8.74 -42.46 14.84
C SER A 166 7.94 -43.56 14.15
N PRO A 167 8.22 -43.88 12.88
CA PRO A 167 7.50 -44.93 12.18
C PRO A 167 7.63 -46.25 12.97
N PRO A 168 6.54 -47.03 13.09
CA PRO A 168 6.59 -48.30 13.78
C PRO A 168 7.63 -49.23 13.14
N PRO A 169 8.33 -50.06 13.95
CA PRO A 169 9.41 -50.91 13.47
C PRO A 169 8.92 -51.84 12.35
N SER A 170 9.74 -51.90 11.30
CA SER A 170 9.47 -52.60 10.04
C SER A 170 9.04 -54.05 10.26
N SER A 171 7.79 -54.37 9.93
CA SER A 171 7.34 -55.75 9.74
C SER A 171 7.55 -56.17 8.28
N THR A 172 8.53 -57.04 8.09
CA THR A 172 8.67 -58.10 7.07
C THR A 172 8.13 -57.84 5.66
N ILE A 173 9.06 -57.70 4.73
CA ILE A 173 8.89 -57.66 3.28
C ILE A 173 8.09 -58.88 2.79
N SER A 174 7.00 -58.63 2.05
CA SER A 174 6.36 -59.62 1.17
C SER A 174 6.76 -59.31 -0.28
N PRO A 175 7.20 -60.29 -1.10
CA PRO A 175 7.73 -60.03 -2.43
C PRO A 175 6.65 -59.52 -3.40
N TYR A 176 6.95 -58.37 -4.02
CA TYR A 176 6.09 -57.68 -4.99
C TYR A 176 6.21 -58.33 -6.38
N HIS A 177 5.08 -58.70 -6.99
CA HIS A 177 4.99 -59.08 -8.41
C HIS A 177 4.78 -57.81 -9.27
N PRO A 178 5.53 -57.62 -10.37
CA PRO A 178 5.37 -56.45 -11.22
C PRO A 178 4.16 -56.62 -12.14
N GLY A 179 3.07 -55.94 -11.80
CA GLY A 179 1.94 -55.71 -12.71
C GLY A 179 2.11 -54.37 -13.42
N THR A 180 2.34 -54.39 -14.73
CA THR A 180 2.34 -53.24 -15.62
C THR A 180 0.97 -52.54 -15.59
N LYS A 181 0.92 -51.32 -15.06
CA LYS A 181 -0.18 -50.38 -15.33
C LYS A 181 0.42 -49.02 -15.70
N SER A 182 0.18 -48.62 -16.94
CA SER A 182 0.49 -47.31 -17.52
C SER A 182 -0.18 -46.19 -16.72
N VAL A 183 0.61 -45.18 -16.34
CA VAL A 183 0.12 -43.94 -15.71
C VAL A 183 -0.59 -43.09 -16.77
N PRO A 184 -1.82 -42.59 -16.54
CA PRO A 184 -2.45 -41.65 -17.45
C PRO A 184 -1.81 -40.27 -17.32
N VAL A 185 -1.44 -39.68 -18.46
CA VAL A 185 -1.02 -38.29 -18.57
C VAL A 185 -2.25 -37.41 -18.30
N ILE A 186 -2.19 -36.59 -17.25
CA ILE A 186 -3.23 -35.62 -16.91
C ILE A 186 -2.98 -34.40 -17.79
N ASP A 187 -3.84 -34.22 -18.80
CA ASP A 187 -3.83 -33.07 -19.70
C ASP A 187 -4.41 -31.84 -18.96
N LEU A 188 -3.53 -30.97 -18.47
CA LEU A 188 -3.92 -29.73 -17.80
C LEU A 188 -4.37 -28.71 -18.85
N LYS A 189 -5.68 -28.65 -19.10
CA LYS A 189 -6.30 -27.58 -19.90
C LYS A 189 -6.11 -26.22 -19.20
N PRO A 190 -5.57 -25.19 -19.88
CA PRO A 190 -5.46 -23.87 -19.29
C PRO A 190 -6.85 -23.24 -19.03
N PRO A 191 -7.00 -22.42 -17.98
CA PRO A 191 -8.27 -21.81 -17.62
C PRO A 191 -8.76 -20.81 -18.69
N PRO A 192 -10.08 -20.63 -18.85
CA PRO A 192 -10.64 -19.74 -19.86
C PRO A 192 -10.33 -18.27 -19.55
N ILE A 193 -9.86 -17.55 -20.57
CA ILE A 193 -9.69 -16.11 -20.56
C ILE A 193 -11.09 -15.49 -20.54
N HIS A 194 -11.51 -14.94 -19.40
CA HIS A 194 -12.78 -14.24 -19.30
C HIS A 194 -12.69 -12.82 -19.86
N ALA A 195 -13.47 -12.62 -20.91
CA ALA A 195 -14.43 -11.54 -21.16
C ALA A 195 -13.91 -10.10 -21.28
N GLU A 196 -14.06 -9.62 -22.52
CA GLU A 196 -14.15 -8.24 -22.98
C GLU A 196 -14.99 -7.34 -22.04
N PRO A 197 -14.54 -6.11 -21.71
CA PRO A 197 -15.35 -5.20 -20.90
C PRO A 197 -16.52 -4.65 -21.71
N ALA A 198 -17.72 -4.70 -21.12
CA ALA A 198 -18.95 -4.13 -21.68
C ALA A 198 -18.81 -2.63 -22.01
N PRO A 199 -19.49 -2.13 -23.06
CA PRO A 199 -19.38 -0.73 -23.48
C PRO A 199 -19.99 0.21 -22.44
N VAL A 200 -19.25 1.27 -22.12
CA VAL A 200 -19.74 2.41 -21.34
C VAL A 200 -20.71 3.18 -22.23
N VAL A 201 -21.99 3.18 -21.86
CA VAL A 201 -23.02 4.03 -22.48
C VAL A 201 -22.81 5.48 -22.02
N ALA A 202 -22.96 6.40 -22.97
CA ALA A 202 -22.68 7.83 -22.92
C ALA A 202 -23.40 8.62 -21.82
#